data_AF-A0A7Y3HNG5-F1
#
_entry.id   AF-A0A7Y3HNG5-F1
#
_cell.length_a   1.000
_cell.length_b   1.000
_cell.length_c   1.000
_cell.angle_alpha   90.00
_cell.angle_beta   90.00
_cell.angle_gamma   90.00
#
_symmetry.space_group_name_H-M   'P 1'
#
loop_
_entity.id
_entity.type
_entity.pdbx_description
1 polymer ?
#
loop_
_entity_poly.entity_id
_entity_poly.type
_entity_poly.pdbx_seq_one_letter_code
_entity_poly.pdbx_strand_id
1 'polypeptide(L)'
;MNQYSGINFSKLNLDQIVDFIAQQSDAEIKSTLDFTDSTFKSLVKDNHVEKKFYLLYQCFQKFKEIIEYQIRKEELILFPVLKNMDKQNSMDNGSVSQDLNKPINIISKDHERILRLLMTLKNHAAYFSNTSDENIRLCLQNIENLDNCINENIRFHKNVLFPKILNMQNGQKDILN
;
A
#
# COMPACT_ATOMS: atom_id res chain seq x y z
N MET A 1 -13.54 8.74 9.64
CA MET A 1 -14.62 7.85 9.19
C MET A 1 -13.96 6.69 8.49
N ASN A 2 -14.30 5.43 8.83
CA ASN A 2 -13.68 4.27 8.21
C ASN A 2 -14.17 4.21 6.75
N GLN A 3 -13.31 4.45 5.77
CA GLN A 3 -13.70 4.63 4.35
C GLN A 3 -14.41 3.43 3.71
N TYR A 4 -14.51 2.31 4.44
CA TYR A 4 -15.14 1.06 3.99
C TYR A 4 -16.45 0.72 4.71
N SER A 5 -17.07 1.68 5.41
CA SER A 5 -18.33 1.44 6.14
C SER A 5 -19.45 0.98 5.19
N GLY A 6 -19.80 -0.30 5.26
CA GLY A 6 -20.87 -0.91 4.47
C GLY A 6 -20.46 -2.13 3.63
N ILE A 7 -19.15 -2.33 3.40
CA ILE A 7 -18.67 -3.51 2.66
C ILE A 7 -18.41 -4.66 3.63
N ASN A 8 -19.04 -5.80 3.39
CA ASN A 8 -18.74 -7.02 4.12
C ASN A 8 -17.69 -7.87 3.37
N PHE A 9 -16.42 -7.59 3.64
CA PHE A 9 -15.29 -8.29 3.00
C PHE A 9 -15.23 -9.80 3.29
N SER A 10 -15.92 -10.28 4.33
CA SER A 10 -16.00 -11.73 4.60
C SER A 10 -16.77 -12.46 3.50
N LYS A 11 -17.70 -11.79 2.81
CA LYS A 11 -18.56 -12.36 1.76
C LYS A 11 -17.96 -12.30 0.36
N LEU A 12 -16.94 -11.48 0.14
CA LEU A 12 -16.28 -11.38 -1.17
C LEU A 12 -15.42 -12.62 -1.43
N ASN A 13 -15.01 -12.89 -2.66
CA ASN A 13 -13.98 -13.90 -2.96
C ASN A 13 -12.60 -13.23 -3.08
N LEU A 14 -11.54 -13.98 -3.38
CA LEU A 14 -10.19 -13.40 -3.48
C LEU A 14 -10.06 -12.47 -4.68
N ASP A 15 -10.68 -12.81 -5.81
CA ASP A 15 -10.67 -11.99 -7.02
C ASP A 15 -11.26 -10.60 -6.75
N GLN A 16 -12.43 -10.54 -6.10
CA GLN A 16 -13.10 -9.31 -5.70
C GLN A 16 -12.30 -8.48 -4.68
N ILE A 17 -11.63 -9.13 -3.73
CA ILE A 17 -10.79 -8.42 -2.75
C ILE A 17 -9.55 -7.83 -3.44
N VAL A 18 -8.92 -8.57 -4.34
CA VAL A 18 -7.78 -8.12 -5.12
C VAL A 18 -8.17 -6.93 -6.01
N ASP A 19 -9.30 -7.02 -6.71
CA ASP A 19 -9.80 -5.91 -7.52
C ASP A 19 -10.10 -4.69 -6.68
N PHE A 20 -10.67 -4.88 -5.48
CA PHE A 20 -10.89 -3.78 -4.54
C PHE A 20 -9.59 -3.09 -4.12
N ILE A 21 -8.55 -3.86 -3.76
CA ILE A 21 -7.24 -3.29 -3.38
C ILE A 21 -6.66 -2.49 -4.56
N ALA A 22 -6.61 -3.09 -5.75
CA ALA A 22 -5.99 -2.47 -6.92
C ALA A 22 -6.74 -1.20 -7.36
N GLN A 23 -8.08 -1.23 -7.36
CA GLN A 23 -8.90 -0.12 -7.87
C GLN A 23 -9.14 0.99 -6.85
N GLN A 24 -9.12 0.66 -5.56
CA GLN A 24 -9.36 1.65 -4.50
C GLN A 24 -8.05 2.05 -3.83
N SER A 25 -7.40 1.12 -3.13
CA SER A 25 -6.29 1.45 -2.23
C SER A 25 -5.01 1.80 -2.99
N ASP A 26 -4.62 0.98 -3.96
CA ASP A 26 -3.40 1.22 -4.76
C ASP A 26 -3.57 2.44 -5.66
N ALA A 27 -4.75 2.63 -6.25
CA ALA A 27 -5.07 3.80 -7.06
C ALA A 27 -5.04 5.09 -6.25
N GLU A 28 -5.61 5.09 -5.03
CA GLU A 28 -5.56 6.23 -4.13
C GLU A 28 -4.12 6.56 -3.74
N ILE A 29 -3.33 5.57 -3.32
CA ILE A 29 -1.91 5.77 -2.96
C ILE A 29 -1.12 6.33 -4.14
N LYS A 30 -1.27 5.76 -5.36
CA LYS A 30 -0.61 6.24 -6.58
C LYS A 30 -0.97 7.70 -6.86
N SER A 31 -2.25 8.04 -6.84
CA SER A 31 -2.74 9.40 -7.06
C SER A 31 -2.15 10.39 -6.04
N THR A 32 -2.16 10.02 -4.74
CA THR A 32 -1.58 10.89 -3.71
C THR A 32 -0.07 11.03 -3.86
N LEU A 33 0.67 9.98 -4.25
CA LEU A 33 2.10 10.05 -4.51
C LEU A 33 2.42 11.00 -5.67
N ASP A 34 1.65 10.94 -6.76
CA ASP A 34 1.86 11.79 -7.93
C ASP A 34 1.52 13.26 -7.65
N PHE A 35 0.43 13.49 -6.90
CA PHE A 35 0.08 14.83 -6.45
C PHE A 35 1.17 15.42 -5.54
N THR A 36 1.63 14.64 -4.55
CA THR A 36 2.69 15.05 -3.62
C THR A 36 3.99 15.38 -4.35
N ASP A 37 4.40 14.52 -5.29
CA ASP A 37 5.60 14.74 -6.12
C ASP A 37 5.49 16.03 -6.93
N SER A 38 4.32 16.28 -7.53
CA SER A 38 4.06 17.50 -8.30
C SER A 38 4.14 18.75 -7.43
N THR A 39 3.58 18.71 -6.20
CA THR A 39 3.69 19.81 -5.24
C THR A 39 5.14 20.09 -4.85
N PHE A 40 5.91 19.04 -4.54
CA PHE A 40 7.34 19.19 -4.25
C PHE A 40 8.10 19.80 -5.43
N LYS A 41 7.90 19.27 -6.64
CA LYS A 41 8.53 19.76 -7.88
C LYS A 41 8.27 21.24 -8.11
N SER A 42 7.03 21.69 -7.91
CA SER A 42 6.69 23.11 -8.04
C SER A 42 7.48 23.97 -7.05
N LEU A 43 7.52 23.56 -5.77
CA LEU A 43 8.24 24.29 -4.72
C LEU A 43 9.75 24.36 -4.96
N VAL A 44 10.37 23.25 -5.39
CA VAL A 44 11.83 23.23 -5.60
C VAL A 44 12.25 23.95 -6.88
N LYS A 45 11.36 24.11 -7.87
CA LYS A 45 11.63 24.80 -9.13
C LYS A 45 11.85 26.30 -8.93
N ASP A 46 11.16 26.88 -7.95
CA ASP A 46 11.22 28.31 -7.67
C ASP A 46 12.54 28.73 -6.97
N ASN A 47 13.46 27.79 -6.67
CA ASN A 47 14.82 28.01 -6.11
C ASN A 47 14.90 28.83 -4.81
N HIS A 48 13.77 29.15 -4.18
CA HIS A 48 13.71 29.92 -2.94
C HIS A 48 13.52 29.07 -1.69
N VAL A 49 13.43 27.74 -1.83
CA VAL A 49 13.21 26.84 -0.70
C VAL A 49 14.52 26.50 0.03
N GLU A 50 14.42 26.34 1.35
CA GLU A 50 15.56 26.00 2.19
C GLU A 50 16.19 24.65 1.79
N LYS A 51 17.50 24.49 1.99
CA LYS A 51 18.22 23.23 1.76
C LYS A 51 17.57 22.03 2.46
N LYS A 52 16.99 22.22 3.64
CA LYS A 52 16.28 21.17 4.38
C LYS A 52 15.04 20.68 3.64
N PHE A 53 14.37 21.54 2.87
CA PHE A 53 13.19 21.17 2.09
C PHE A 53 13.59 20.30 0.90
N TYR A 54 14.74 20.58 0.27
CA TYR A 54 15.32 19.67 -0.74
C TYR A 54 15.63 18.29 -0.17
N LEU A 55 16.15 18.20 1.05
CA LEU A 55 16.40 16.92 1.71
C LEU A 55 15.09 16.15 1.99
N LEU A 56 14.05 16.86 2.42
CA LEU A 56 12.72 16.28 2.56
C LEU A 56 12.21 15.73 1.21
N TYR A 57 12.38 16.49 0.12
CA TYR A 57 11.98 16.02 -1.21
C TYR A 57 12.76 14.78 -1.66
N GLN A 58 14.08 14.74 -1.44
CA GLN A 58 14.90 13.55 -1.74
C GLN A 58 14.48 12.33 -0.92
N CYS A 59 14.13 12.53 0.35
CA CYS A 59 13.56 11.47 1.19
C CYS A 59 12.23 10.97 0.62
N PHE A 60 11.37 11.90 0.18
CA PHE A 60 10.11 11.56 -0.46
C PHE A 60 10.29 10.79 -1.78
N GLN A 61 11.24 11.14 -2.65
CA GLN A 61 11.50 10.40 -3.89
C GLN A 61 11.85 8.94 -3.63
N LYS A 62 12.76 8.69 -2.69
CA LYS A 62 13.15 7.32 -2.28
C LYS A 62 11.96 6.55 -1.70
N PHE A 63 11.12 7.23 -0.94
CA PHE A 63 9.90 6.65 -0.39
C PHE A 63 8.92 6.27 -1.52
N LYS A 64 8.66 7.19 -2.45
CA LYS A 64 7.79 6.98 -3.62
C LYS A 64 8.22 5.77 -4.44
N GLU A 65 9.49 5.68 -4.80
CA GLU A 65 10.03 4.54 -5.56
C GLU A 65 9.76 3.18 -4.89
N ILE A 66 9.89 3.13 -3.56
CA ILE A 66 9.68 1.90 -2.79
C ILE A 66 8.19 1.51 -2.75
N ILE A 67 7.29 2.48 -2.58
CA ILE A 67 5.84 2.23 -2.62
C ILE A 67 5.42 1.76 -4.02
N GLU A 68 5.86 2.45 -5.07
CA GLU A 68 5.51 2.07 -6.43
C GLU A 68 6.04 0.67 -6.79
N TYR A 69 7.23 0.33 -6.33
CA TYR A 69 7.79 -1.01 -6.51
C TYR A 69 6.96 -2.06 -5.76
N GLN A 70 6.52 -1.75 -4.53
CA GLN A 70 5.65 -2.62 -3.75
C GLN A 70 4.33 -2.90 -4.47
N ILE A 71 3.64 -1.84 -4.91
CA ILE A 71 2.35 -1.97 -5.61
C ILE A 71 2.55 -2.78 -6.92
N ARG A 72 3.58 -2.47 -7.70
CA ARG A 72 3.89 -3.24 -8.92
C ARG A 72 4.13 -4.71 -8.64
N LYS A 73 4.83 -5.04 -7.53
CA LYS A 73 5.08 -6.43 -7.15
C LYS A 73 3.79 -7.15 -6.74
N GLU A 74 2.88 -6.46 -6.05
CA GLU A 74 1.56 -6.99 -5.72
C GLU A 74 0.74 -7.26 -6.99
N GLU A 75 0.63 -6.26 -7.87
CA GLU A 75 -0.13 -6.32 -9.13
C GLU A 75 0.38 -7.39 -10.11
N LEU A 76 1.70 -7.55 -10.22
CA LEU A 76 2.31 -8.45 -11.21
C LEU A 76 2.54 -9.87 -10.70
N ILE A 77 2.60 -10.08 -9.39
CA ILE A 77 2.99 -11.37 -8.81
C ILE A 77 1.92 -11.89 -7.86
N LEU A 78 1.56 -11.14 -6.82
CA LEU A 78 0.66 -11.63 -5.79
C LEU A 78 -0.77 -11.75 -6.33
N PHE A 79 -1.29 -10.69 -6.93
CA PHE A 79 -2.69 -10.61 -7.39
C PHE A 79 -3.03 -11.69 -8.42
N PRO A 80 -2.22 -11.96 -9.46
CA PRO A 80 -2.50 -13.03 -10.41
C PRO A 80 -2.56 -14.41 -9.76
N VAL A 81 -1.67 -14.67 -8.79
CA VAL A 81 -1.63 -15.94 -8.05
C VAL A 81 -2.92 -16.12 -7.23
N LEU A 82 -3.37 -15.09 -6.52
CA LEU A 82 -4.59 -15.14 -5.73
C LEU A 82 -5.84 -15.34 -6.59
N LYS A 83 -5.91 -14.67 -7.76
CA LYS A 83 -7.00 -14.86 -8.72
C LYS A 83 -7.05 -16.28 -9.28
N ASN A 84 -5.90 -16.89 -9.54
CA ASN A 84 -5.83 -18.28 -10.00
C ASN A 84 -6.25 -19.27 -8.91
N MET A 85 -5.91 -19.00 -7.64
CA MET A 85 -6.33 -19.82 -6.51
C MET A 85 -7.86 -19.84 -6.35
N ASP A 86 -8.52 -18.70 -6.57
CA ASP A 86 -9.98 -18.61 -6.52
C ASP A 86 -10.64 -19.44 -7.64
N LYS A 87 -10.08 -19.37 -8.86
CA LYS A 87 -10.54 -20.18 -10.01
C LYS A 87 -10.35 -21.68 -9.78
N GLN A 88 -9.21 -22.10 -9.22
CA GLN A 88 -8.94 -23.50 -8.91
C GLN A 88 -9.81 -24.04 -7.77
N ASN A 89 -10.19 -23.21 -6.79
CA ASN A 89 -11.19 -23.64 -5.79
C ASN A 89 -12.60 -23.77 -6.38
N SER A 90 -12.92 -23.04 -7.44
CA SER A 90 -14.23 -23.13 -8.11
C SER A 90 -14.34 -24.32 -9.08
N MET A 91 -13.22 -24.86 -9.54
CA MET A 91 -13.14 -26.01 -10.42
C MET A 91 -12.56 -27.18 -9.62
N ASP A 92 -13.37 -28.18 -9.30
CA ASP A 92 -13.12 -29.34 -8.43
C ASP A 92 -11.95 -30.29 -8.87
N ASN A 93 -11.01 -29.78 -9.65
CA ASN A 93 -9.90 -30.50 -10.26
C ASN A 93 -8.56 -30.16 -9.57
N GLY A 94 -8.13 -31.04 -8.67
CA GLY A 94 -6.71 -31.33 -8.45
C GLY A 94 -5.84 -30.20 -7.89
N SER A 95 -5.71 -30.22 -6.57
CA SER A 95 -4.77 -29.46 -5.74
C SER A 95 -3.40 -29.15 -6.39
N VAL A 96 -3.17 -27.86 -6.64
CA VAL A 96 -1.82 -27.30 -6.55
C VAL A 96 -1.78 -26.49 -5.26
N SER A 97 -1.34 -27.10 -4.16
CA SER A 97 -1.12 -26.38 -2.91
C SER A 97 0.07 -25.43 -3.07
N GLN A 98 -0.17 -24.23 -3.61
CA GLN A 98 0.84 -23.19 -3.60
C GLN A 98 1.03 -22.69 -2.17
N ASP A 99 2.27 -22.75 -1.68
CA ASP A 99 2.63 -22.21 -0.37
C ASP A 99 2.77 -20.67 -0.45
N LEU A 100 1.69 -19.97 -0.15
CA LEU A 100 1.61 -18.50 -0.09
C LEU A 100 2.19 -17.89 1.20
N ASN A 101 2.67 -18.69 2.16
CA ASN A 101 3.30 -18.15 3.37
C ASN A 101 4.55 -17.33 3.03
N LYS A 102 5.34 -17.79 2.05
CA LYS A 102 6.54 -17.07 1.60
C LYS A 102 6.19 -15.70 0.99
N PRO A 103 5.31 -15.59 -0.02
CA PRO A 103 4.81 -14.30 -0.51
C PRO A 103 4.25 -13.39 0.60
N ILE A 104 3.37 -13.90 1.49
CA ILE A 104 2.78 -13.09 2.57
C ILE A 104 3.87 -12.51 3.48
N ASN A 105 4.88 -13.31 3.84
CA ASN A 105 5.97 -12.87 4.69
C ASN A 105 6.85 -11.80 4.01
N ILE A 106 7.11 -11.94 2.70
CA ILE A 106 7.86 -10.93 1.93
C ILE A 106 7.10 -9.61 1.95
N ILE A 107 5.81 -9.62 1.59
CA ILE A 107 4.96 -8.43 1.59
C ILE A 107 4.86 -7.79 2.98
N SER A 108 4.73 -8.60 4.03
CA SER A 108 4.67 -8.12 5.41
C SER A 108 5.96 -7.41 5.82
N LYS A 109 7.13 -7.94 5.44
CA LYS A 109 8.42 -7.27 5.69
C LYS A 109 8.55 -5.97 4.91
N ASP A 110 8.03 -5.93 3.69
CA ASP A 110 8.01 -4.71 2.89
C ASP A 110 7.08 -3.66 3.50
N HIS A 111 5.91 -4.04 4.03
CA HIS A 111 5.06 -3.13 4.81
C HIS A 111 5.80 -2.52 6.01
N GLU A 112 6.56 -3.32 6.76
CA GLU A 112 7.35 -2.79 7.88
C GLU A 112 8.43 -1.81 7.41
N ARG A 113 9.09 -2.10 6.29
CA ARG A 113 10.07 -1.19 5.69
C ARG A 113 9.43 0.12 5.26
N ILE A 114 8.27 0.05 4.62
CA ILE A 114 7.47 1.20 4.20
C ILE A 114 7.10 2.08 5.40
N LEU A 115 6.60 1.49 6.48
CA LEU A 115 6.22 2.22 7.70
C LEU A 115 7.43 2.93 8.33
N ARG A 116 8.61 2.30 8.35
CA ARG A 116 9.84 2.95 8.86
C ARG A 116 10.26 4.14 7.99
N LEU A 117 10.14 4.03 6.67
CA LEU A 117 10.48 5.12 5.75
C LEU A 117 9.47 6.27 5.85
N LEU A 118 8.19 5.96 5.98
CA LEU A 118 7.13 6.92 6.20
C LEU A 118 7.35 7.70 7.51
N MET A 119 7.71 7.02 8.58
CA MET A 119 8.09 7.67 9.85
C MET A 119 9.31 8.59 9.67
N THR A 120 10.31 8.15 8.89
CA THR A 120 11.47 8.99 8.56
C THR A 120 11.07 10.23 7.78
N LEU A 121 10.19 10.09 6.78
CA LEU A 121 9.65 11.18 5.98
C LEU A 121 8.89 12.18 6.86
N LYS A 122 8.01 11.70 7.74
CA LYS A 122 7.26 12.53 8.69
C LYS A 122 8.18 13.29 9.65
N ASN A 123 9.26 12.67 10.12
CA ASN A 123 10.24 13.35 10.97
C ASN A 123 10.94 14.52 10.25
N HIS A 124 11.23 14.38 8.96
CA HIS A 124 11.75 15.50 8.15
C HIS A 124 10.68 16.57 7.92
N ALA A 125 9.44 16.14 7.68
CA ALA A 125 8.30 17.03 7.46
C ALA A 125 7.98 17.88 8.70
N ALA A 126 8.15 17.32 9.90
CA ALA A 126 7.92 18.00 11.18
C ALA A 126 8.76 19.28 11.37
N TYR A 127 9.92 19.38 10.72
CA TYR A 127 10.73 20.61 10.74
C TYR A 127 9.97 21.83 10.17
N PHE A 128 9.01 21.59 9.28
CA PHE A 128 8.25 22.62 8.59
C PHE A 128 6.84 22.84 9.17
N SER A 129 6.51 22.22 10.30
CA SER A 129 5.13 22.22 10.83
C SER A 129 4.56 23.61 11.11
N ASN A 130 5.43 24.59 11.42
CA ASN A 130 5.05 25.96 11.76
C ASN A 130 5.26 26.94 10.60
N THR A 131 5.42 26.46 9.36
CA THR A 131 5.60 27.32 8.20
C THR A 131 4.36 28.19 7.93
N SER A 132 4.58 29.45 7.55
CA SER A 132 3.54 30.34 7.04
C SER A 132 3.32 30.20 5.53
N ASP A 133 4.16 29.42 4.85
CA ASP A 133 4.04 29.17 3.41
C ASP A 133 2.92 28.15 3.14
N GLU A 134 1.85 28.62 2.48
CA GLU A 134 0.69 27.82 2.11
C GLU A 134 1.05 26.61 1.23
N ASN A 135 2.03 26.75 0.34
CA ASN A 135 2.43 25.67 -0.57
C ASN A 135 3.20 24.59 0.18
N ILE A 136 4.06 24.97 1.13
CA ILE A 136 4.73 24.01 2.02
C ILE A 136 3.68 23.32 2.90
N ARG A 137 2.70 24.05 3.44
CA ARG A 137 1.59 23.45 4.21
C ARG A 137 0.79 22.43 3.41
N LEU A 138 0.46 22.73 2.16
CA LEU A 138 -0.21 21.77 1.26
C LEU A 138 0.64 20.51 1.06
N CYS A 139 1.95 20.68 0.89
CA CYS A 139 2.87 19.55 0.77
C CYS A 139 2.86 18.67 2.04
N LEU A 140 2.86 19.27 3.24
CA LEU A 140 2.78 18.55 4.51
C LEU A 140 1.44 17.82 4.67
N GLN A 141 0.32 18.43 4.28
CA GLN A 141 -0.99 17.79 4.29
C GLN A 141 -1.02 16.56 3.37
N ASN A 142 -0.38 16.65 2.21
CA ASN A 142 -0.27 15.50 1.29
C ASN A 142 0.53 14.34 1.91
N ILE A 143 1.58 14.62 2.70
CA ILE A 143 2.33 13.59 3.44
C ILE A 143 1.44 12.93 4.50
N GLU A 144 0.59 13.69 5.20
CA GLU A 144 -0.38 13.13 6.16
C GLU A 144 -1.43 12.28 5.46
N ASN A 145 -1.92 12.71 4.29
CA ASN A 145 -2.85 11.90 3.49
C ASN A 145 -2.20 10.58 3.06
N LEU A 146 -0.95 10.62 2.58
CA LEU A 146 -0.18 9.40 2.29
C LEU A 146 -0.06 8.47 3.50
N ASP A 147 0.20 9.04 4.69
CA ASP A 147 0.28 8.26 5.92
C ASP A 147 -1.03 7.51 6.20
N ASN A 148 -2.17 8.20 6.06
CA ASN A 148 -3.48 7.59 6.25
C ASN A 148 -3.75 6.48 5.23
N CYS A 149 -3.61 6.75 3.93
CA CYS A 149 -3.88 5.78 2.87
C CYS A 149 -3.00 4.52 3.01
N ILE A 150 -1.70 4.69 3.31
CA ILE A 150 -0.77 3.57 3.47
C ILE A 150 -1.07 2.74 4.72
N ASN A 151 -1.36 3.39 5.85
CA ASN A 151 -1.73 2.65 7.05
C ASN A 151 -3.04 1.89 6.86
N GLU A 152 -4.02 2.46 6.17
CA GLU A 152 -5.29 1.81 5.86
C GLU A 152 -5.08 0.61 4.93
N ASN A 153 -4.28 0.75 3.85
CA ASN A 153 -3.95 -0.35 2.95
C ASN A 153 -3.24 -1.50 3.68
N ILE A 154 -2.24 -1.19 4.51
CA ILE A 154 -1.51 -2.20 5.30
C ILE A 154 -2.46 -2.90 6.30
N ARG A 155 -3.35 -2.15 6.96
CA ARG A 155 -4.36 -2.74 7.86
C ARG A 155 -5.31 -3.65 7.10
N PHE A 156 -5.72 -3.26 5.90
CA PHE A 156 -6.57 -4.07 5.04
C PHE A 156 -5.87 -5.39 4.69
N HIS A 157 -4.61 -5.35 4.27
CA HIS A 157 -3.82 -6.55 4.00
C HIS A 157 -3.74 -7.48 5.22
N LYS A 158 -3.39 -6.92 6.39
CA LYS A 158 -3.20 -7.69 7.62
C LYS A 158 -4.49 -8.30 8.17
N ASN A 159 -5.61 -7.57 8.09
CA ASN A 159 -6.84 -7.94 8.79
C ASN A 159 -7.88 -8.61 7.87
N VAL A 160 -7.74 -8.45 6.54
CA VAL A 160 -8.72 -8.97 5.57
C VAL A 160 -8.05 -9.93 4.60
N LEU A 161 -7.06 -9.47 3.82
CA LEU A 161 -6.50 -10.27 2.74
C LEU A 161 -5.73 -11.49 3.26
N PHE A 162 -4.73 -11.29 4.12
CA PHE A 162 -3.85 -12.38 4.58
C PHE A 162 -4.60 -13.46 5.37
N PRO A 163 -5.49 -13.12 6.33
CA PRO A 163 -6.28 -14.14 7.03
C PRO A 163 -7.12 -14.98 6.06
N LYS A 164 -7.67 -14.37 5.01
CA LYS A 164 -8.47 -15.09 4.03
C LYS A 164 -7.65 -16.07 3.20
N ILE A 165 -6.46 -15.65 2.76
CA ILE A 165 -5.52 -16.51 2.05
C ILE A 165 -5.17 -17.74 2.90
N LEU A 166 -4.79 -17.51 4.16
CA LEU A 166 -4.41 -18.58 5.08
C LEU A 166 -5.56 -19.55 5.36
N ASN A 167 -6.79 -19.05 5.52
CA ASN A 167 -7.97 -19.90 5.71
C ASN A 167 -8.25 -20.78 4.50
N MET A 168 -8.11 -20.25 3.27
CA MET A 168 -8.26 -21.05 2.05
C MET A 168 -7.17 -22.11 1.91
N GLN A 169 -5.91 -21.77 2.25
CA GLN A 169 -4.81 -22.75 2.22
C GLN A 169 -4.96 -23.87 3.26
N ASN A 170 -5.42 -23.55 4.47
CA ASN A 170 -5.62 -24.55 5.52
C ASN A 170 -6.82 -25.45 5.22
N GLY A 171 -7.93 -24.90 4.73
CA GLY A 171 -9.09 -25.69 4.30
C GLY A 171 -8.73 -26.67 3.17
N GLN A 172 -7.81 -26.30 2.28
CA GLN A 172 -7.29 -27.22 1.25
C GLN A 172 -6.41 -28.34 1.84
N LYS A 173 -5.63 -28.08 2.89
CA LYS A 173 -4.79 -29.11 3.54
C LYS A 173 -5.63 -30.16 4.27
N ASP A 174 -6.77 -29.77 4.85
CA ASP A 174 -7.65 -30.70 5.57
C ASP A 174 -8.45 -31.61 4.62
N ILE A 175 -8.62 -31.24 3.35
CA ILE A 175 -9.26 -32.09 2.31
C ILE A 175 -8.28 -33.14 1.74
N LEU A 176 -6.96 -32.93 1.92
CA LEU A 176 -5.90 -33.76 1.35
C LEU A 176 -5.28 -34.75 2.34
N ASN A 177 -5.75 -34.78 3.59
CA ASN A 177 -5.35 -35.73 4.65
C ASN A 177 -6.50 -36.65 5.02
#